data_AF-H1VKS7-F1
#
_entry.id   AF-H1VKS7-F1
#
_cell.length_a   1.000
_cell.length_b   1.000
_cell.length_c   1.000
_cell.angle_alpha   90.00
_cell.angle_beta   90.00
_cell.angle_gamma   90.00
#
_symmetry.space_group_name_H-M   'P 1'
#
loop_
_entity.id
_entity.type
_entity.pdbx_description
1 polymer ?
#
loop_
_entity_poly.entity_id
_entity_poly.type
_entity_poly.pdbx_seq_one_letter_code
_entity_poly.pdbx_strand_id
1 'polypeptide(L)'
;MKSDHQVKKPKKPCLTIIPDWHNSVDKSLLADRFSSFHPSVLSLLDKASEVKQWPLLYRAPIPTWRKGRMVLIGDAAHPMLPHQGQGGAQAIEDGVALGVCLSNVTSGADVPERLEVFERIRRNRASAVTIFSNAAQDEAEKIREAASRFVPADRIPSEFSSIDTGDKEHRRLLTLEAANPEGFYDFHFDYDIIEDSVKHMRTLHAGFKLPDSFLQCQVSN
;
A
#
# COMPACT_ATOMS: atom_id res chain seq x y z
N MET A 1 29.14 37.76 -41.07
CA MET A 1 29.44 37.30 -39.70
C MET A 1 28.36 37.82 -38.76
N LYS A 2 27.37 36.99 -38.42
CA LYS A 2 26.57 37.14 -37.19
C LYS A 2 26.46 35.73 -36.62
N SER A 3 27.16 35.49 -35.52
CA SER A 3 27.13 34.23 -34.80
C SER A 3 25.92 34.22 -33.88
N ASP A 4 24.93 33.39 -34.19
CA ASP A 4 23.80 33.12 -33.31
C ASP A 4 24.30 32.42 -32.04
N HIS A 5 24.43 33.20 -30.96
CA HIS A 5 24.61 32.68 -29.61
C HIS A 5 23.28 32.08 -29.14
N GLN A 6 23.06 30.81 -29.45
CA GLN A 6 22.02 30.01 -28.82
C GLN A 6 22.33 29.89 -27.33
N VAL A 7 21.67 30.71 -26.51
CA VAL A 7 21.67 30.58 -25.05
C VAL A 7 21.05 29.22 -24.73
N LYS A 8 21.89 28.24 -24.43
CA LYS A 8 21.45 26.92 -23.95
C LYS A 8 20.64 27.16 -22.68
N LYS A 9 19.33 26.91 -22.73
CA LYS A 9 18.48 26.86 -21.53
C LYS A 9 19.18 25.95 -20.51
N PRO A 10 19.31 26.37 -19.23
CA PRO A 10 19.94 25.52 -18.24
C PRO A 10 19.21 24.19 -18.20
N LYS A 11 19.94 23.09 -18.34
CA LYS A 11 19.39 21.75 -18.12
C LYS A 11 18.83 21.77 -16.70
N LYS A 12 17.51 21.58 -16.56
CA LYS A 12 16.90 21.40 -15.23
C LYS A 12 17.71 20.32 -14.52
N PRO A 13 18.21 20.58 -13.30
CA PRO A 13 19.01 19.59 -12.59
C PRO A 13 18.19 18.30 -12.50
N CYS A 14 18.73 17.24 -13.07
CA CYS A 14 18.19 15.91 -12.88
C CYS A 14 18.41 15.59 -11.40
N LEU A 15 17.33 15.56 -10.63
CA LEU A 15 17.40 15.30 -9.19
C LEU A 15 18.04 13.93 -8.99
N THR A 16 19.23 13.89 -8.38
CA THR A 16 19.86 12.64 -7.98
C THR A 16 18.95 11.95 -6.97
N ILE A 17 18.49 10.75 -7.29
CA ILE A 17 17.68 9.95 -6.37
C ILE A 17 18.61 9.42 -5.29
N ILE A 18 18.49 9.95 -4.07
CA ILE A 18 19.15 9.45 -2.87
C ILE A 18 18.09 8.68 -2.08
N PRO A 19 18.20 7.35 -1.93
CA PRO A 19 17.26 6.56 -1.13
C PRO A 19 17.56 6.72 0.36
N ASP A 20 17.38 7.95 0.86
CA ASP A 20 17.57 8.32 2.26
C ASP A 20 16.36 9.10 2.78
N TRP A 21 15.78 8.63 3.88
CA TRP A 21 14.65 9.26 4.55
C TRP A 21 14.99 10.61 5.18
N HIS A 22 16.27 10.90 5.39
CA HIS A 22 16.75 12.17 5.94
C HIS A 22 17.26 13.15 4.88
N ASN A 23 17.09 12.83 3.59
CA ASN A 23 17.56 13.65 2.48
C ASN A 23 16.85 15.02 2.44
N SER A 24 17.54 16.04 2.93
CA SER A 24 17.08 17.42 2.96
C SER A 24 17.41 18.14 1.65
N VAL A 25 16.47 18.93 1.14
CA VAL A 25 16.64 19.70 -0.10
C VAL A 25 16.34 21.19 0.15
N ASP A 26 16.92 22.04 -0.69
CA ASP A 26 16.71 23.48 -0.58
C ASP A 26 15.26 23.85 -0.91
N LYS A 27 14.67 24.73 -0.11
CA LYS A 27 13.28 25.18 -0.26
C LYS A 27 13.02 25.89 -1.60
N SER A 28 14.03 26.52 -2.20
CA SER A 28 13.93 27.13 -3.54
C SER A 28 13.54 26.12 -4.61
N LEU A 29 13.96 24.85 -4.49
CA LEU A 29 13.56 23.78 -5.43
C LEU A 29 12.04 23.61 -5.46
N LEU A 30 11.41 23.71 -4.29
CA LEU A 30 9.99 23.55 -4.12
C LEU A 30 9.24 24.80 -4.63
N ALA A 31 9.74 26.00 -4.35
CA ALA A 31 9.20 27.25 -4.91
C ALA A 31 9.27 27.26 -6.46
N ASP A 32 10.40 26.85 -7.04
CA ASP A 32 10.60 26.77 -8.49
C ASP A 32 9.72 25.70 -9.13
N ARG A 33 9.58 24.53 -8.49
CA ARG A 33 8.79 23.41 -9.01
C ARG A 33 7.30 23.74 -9.10
N PHE A 34 6.79 24.49 -8.12
CA PHE A 34 5.37 24.82 -7.98
C PHE A 34 5.06 26.29 -8.34
N SER A 35 5.97 27.01 -8.99
CA SER A 35 5.87 28.46 -9.22
C SER A 35 4.60 28.91 -9.97
N SER A 36 3.96 28.01 -10.72
CA SER A 36 2.72 28.26 -11.47
C SER A 36 1.45 27.92 -10.69
N PHE A 37 1.56 27.44 -9.44
CA PHE A 37 0.40 27.06 -8.63
C PHE A 37 -0.25 28.31 -8.01
N HIS A 38 -1.50 28.15 -7.56
CA HIS A 38 -2.27 29.23 -6.95
C HIS A 38 -1.53 29.86 -5.74
N PRO A 39 -1.62 31.18 -5.52
CA PRO A 39 -0.93 31.87 -4.41
C PRO A 39 -1.15 31.24 -3.03
N SER A 40 -2.34 30.69 -2.75
CA SER A 40 -2.61 30.00 -1.47
C SER A 40 -1.73 28.77 -1.25
N VAL A 41 -1.42 28.01 -2.33
CA VAL A 41 -0.49 26.86 -2.24
C VAL A 41 0.91 27.38 -1.98
N LEU A 42 1.36 28.39 -2.72
CA LEU A 42 2.68 29.00 -2.54
C LEU A 42 2.89 29.53 -1.11
N SER A 43 1.88 30.21 -0.54
CA SER A 43 1.90 30.69 0.85
C SER A 43 1.97 29.56 1.89
N LEU A 44 1.39 28.39 1.61
CA LEU A 44 1.51 27.21 2.46
C LEU A 44 2.93 26.63 2.38
N LEU A 45 3.45 26.48 1.17
CA LEU A 45 4.81 26.00 0.91
C LEU A 45 5.87 26.90 1.58
N ASP A 46 5.62 28.21 1.64
CA ASP A 46 6.52 29.16 2.30
C ASP A 46 6.61 28.97 3.83
N LYS A 47 5.66 28.28 4.46
CA LYS A 47 5.73 27.98 5.90
C LYS A 47 6.65 26.81 6.25
N ALA A 48 7.12 26.04 5.26
CA ALA A 48 8.02 24.92 5.51
C ALA A 48 9.38 25.41 6.05
N SER A 49 9.78 24.90 7.20
CA SER A 49 11.11 25.12 7.81
C SER A 49 12.15 24.10 7.34
N GLU A 50 11.71 22.91 6.94
CA GLU A 50 12.52 21.82 6.41
C GLU A 50 11.80 21.20 5.21
N VAL A 51 12.55 20.89 4.15
CA VAL A 51 12.01 20.20 2.97
C VAL A 51 12.83 18.93 2.76
N LYS A 52 12.13 17.81 2.67
CA LYS A 52 12.73 16.51 2.38
C LYS A 52 12.21 15.97 1.06
N GLN A 53 13.06 15.24 0.37
CA GLN A 53 12.71 14.61 -0.90
C GLN A 53 12.94 13.11 -0.82
N TRP A 54 11.85 12.37 -0.99
CA TRP A 54 11.86 10.91 -0.95
C TRP A 54 11.50 10.31 -2.31
N PRO A 55 12.26 9.32 -2.80
CA PRO A 55 11.81 8.52 -3.92
C PRO A 55 10.63 7.65 -3.50
N LEU A 56 9.57 7.68 -4.30
CA LEU A 56 8.45 6.76 -4.17
C LEU A 56 8.82 5.43 -4.83
N LEU A 57 9.17 4.44 -4.00
CA LEU A 57 9.62 3.11 -4.44
C LEU A 57 8.59 2.06 -4.03
N TYR A 58 8.37 1.08 -4.91
CA TYR A 58 7.47 -0.04 -4.67
C TYR A 58 8.00 -1.30 -5.36
N ARG A 59 7.42 -2.45 -5.06
CA ARG A 59 7.77 -3.73 -5.69
C ARG A 59 6.52 -4.50 -6.09
N ALA A 60 6.65 -5.33 -7.14
CA ALA A 60 5.64 -6.33 -7.45
C ALA A 60 5.50 -7.36 -6.31
N PRO A 61 4.29 -7.94 -6.11
CA PRO A 61 4.11 -9.02 -5.16
C PRO A 61 5.08 -10.19 -5.36
N ILE A 62 5.61 -10.71 -4.25
CA ILE A 62 6.49 -11.89 -4.26
C ILE A 62 5.69 -13.19 -4.13
N PRO A 63 6.17 -14.31 -4.71
CA PRO A 63 5.38 -15.54 -4.82
C PRO A 63 5.21 -16.30 -3.49
N THR A 64 6.15 -16.16 -2.56
CA THR A 64 6.09 -16.79 -1.23
C THR A 64 6.68 -15.85 -0.19
N TRP A 65 6.12 -15.89 1.01
CA TRP A 65 6.55 -15.10 2.16
C TRP A 65 7.24 -15.96 3.22
N ARG A 66 7.09 -17.29 3.16
CA ARG A 66 7.61 -18.22 4.17
C ARG A 66 8.70 -19.15 3.67
N LYS A 67 9.66 -19.47 4.55
CA LYS A 67 10.62 -20.55 4.38
C LYS A 67 10.95 -21.20 5.72
N GLY A 68 10.53 -22.45 5.91
CA GLY A 68 10.70 -23.15 7.18
C GLY A 68 9.96 -22.43 8.31
N ARG A 69 10.71 -21.81 9.24
CA ARG A 69 10.16 -21.06 10.39
C ARG A 69 10.32 -19.54 10.25
N MET A 70 10.70 -19.08 9.06
CA MET A 70 10.84 -17.68 8.72
C MET A 70 9.64 -17.22 7.90
N VAL A 71 9.16 -16.01 8.17
CA VAL A 71 8.13 -15.33 7.40
C VAL A 71 8.47 -13.86 7.21
N LEU A 72 8.12 -13.31 6.05
CA LEU A 72 8.19 -11.88 5.75
C LEU A 72 6.85 -11.22 6.06
N ILE A 73 6.89 -10.03 6.69
CA ILE A 73 5.71 -9.19 6.98
C ILE A 73 6.03 -7.71 6.70
N GLY A 74 5.01 -6.87 6.60
CA GLY A 74 5.17 -5.44 6.33
C GLY A 74 5.91 -5.16 5.02
N ASP A 75 6.68 -4.08 4.98
CA ASP A 75 7.44 -3.65 3.79
C ASP A 75 8.46 -4.69 3.28
N ALA A 76 8.88 -5.66 4.11
CA ALA A 76 9.72 -6.75 3.65
C ALA A 76 8.96 -7.70 2.69
N ALA A 77 7.66 -7.87 2.91
CA ALA A 77 6.78 -8.68 2.07
C ALA A 77 6.11 -7.85 0.97
N HIS A 78 5.52 -6.71 1.31
CA HIS A 78 4.57 -5.97 0.46
C HIS A 78 4.79 -4.45 0.45
N PRO A 79 5.97 -3.96 0.02
CA PRO A 79 6.22 -2.52 -0.04
C PRO A 79 5.37 -1.87 -1.16
N MET A 80 4.64 -0.83 -0.80
CA MET A 80 3.67 -0.15 -1.68
C MET A 80 3.77 1.38 -1.57
N LEU A 81 3.22 2.07 -2.56
CA LEU A 81 3.13 3.53 -2.54
C LEU A 81 2.18 4.03 -1.44
N PRO A 82 2.44 5.20 -0.84
CA PRO A 82 1.71 5.68 0.34
C PRO A 82 0.31 6.26 0.02
N HIS A 83 -0.18 6.13 -1.22
CA HIS A 83 -1.36 6.83 -1.70
C HIS A 83 -2.66 6.49 -0.96
N GLN A 84 -2.76 5.28 -0.39
CA GLN A 84 -3.96 4.80 0.31
C GLN A 84 -3.77 4.71 1.84
N GLY A 85 -2.58 5.03 2.37
CA GLY A 85 -2.27 4.84 3.80
C GLY A 85 -2.25 3.37 4.26
N GLN A 86 -2.33 2.40 3.34
CA GLN A 86 -2.54 1.00 3.68
C GLN A 86 -1.28 0.22 4.08
N GLY A 87 -0.07 0.70 3.78
CA GLY A 87 1.15 -0.05 4.12
C GLY A 87 1.24 -0.38 5.62
N GLY A 88 0.99 0.61 6.48
CA GLY A 88 0.95 0.42 7.93
C GLY A 88 -0.21 -0.47 8.39
N ALA A 89 -1.41 -0.28 7.84
CA ALA A 89 -2.57 -1.09 8.15
C ALA A 89 -2.35 -2.57 7.81
N GLN A 90 -1.77 -2.87 6.63
CA GLN A 90 -1.46 -4.23 6.22
C GLN A 90 -0.39 -4.89 7.11
N ALA A 91 0.60 -4.13 7.60
CA ALA A 91 1.58 -4.64 8.56
C ALA A 91 0.94 -4.98 9.93
N ILE A 92 -0.04 -4.19 10.37
CA ILE A 92 -0.83 -4.49 11.59
C ILE A 92 -1.66 -5.76 11.38
N GLU A 93 -2.36 -5.88 10.24
CA GLU A 93 -3.09 -7.10 9.88
C GLU A 93 -2.17 -8.33 9.86
N ASP A 94 -0.93 -8.21 9.37
CA ASP A 94 0.06 -9.30 9.43
C ASP A 94 0.37 -9.72 10.87
N GLY A 95 0.61 -8.76 11.76
CA GLY A 95 0.87 -9.04 13.17
C GLY A 95 -0.28 -9.79 13.84
N VAL A 96 -1.52 -9.35 13.60
CA VAL A 96 -2.73 -9.99 14.13
C VAL A 96 -2.90 -11.40 13.57
N ALA A 97 -2.81 -11.57 12.26
CA ALA A 97 -2.96 -12.87 11.60
C ALA A 97 -1.89 -13.87 12.05
N LEU A 98 -0.65 -13.41 12.21
CA LEU A 98 0.44 -14.22 12.71
C LEU A 98 0.19 -14.64 14.17
N GLY A 99 -0.29 -13.73 15.01
CA GLY A 99 -0.71 -14.02 16.38
C GLY A 99 -1.80 -15.10 16.44
N VAL A 100 -2.84 -14.99 15.60
CA VAL A 100 -3.90 -16.00 15.51
C VAL A 100 -3.33 -17.34 15.04
N CYS A 101 -2.53 -17.35 13.97
CA CYS A 101 -1.99 -18.58 13.40
C CYS A 101 -1.03 -19.31 14.35
N LEU A 102 -0.28 -18.57 15.17
CA LEU A 102 0.65 -19.14 16.15
C LEU A 102 0.02 -19.40 17.52
N SER A 103 -1.26 -19.06 17.71
CA SER A 103 -1.97 -19.35 18.96
C SER A 103 -2.02 -20.84 19.23
N ASN A 104 -1.83 -21.22 20.50
CA ASN A 104 -1.81 -22.60 20.99
C ASN A 104 -0.69 -23.49 20.40
N VAL A 105 0.29 -22.92 19.73
CA VAL A 105 1.48 -23.69 19.29
C VAL A 105 2.32 -24.03 20.52
N THR A 106 2.49 -25.33 20.79
CA THR A 106 3.31 -25.84 21.89
C THR A 106 4.62 -26.45 21.42
N SER A 107 4.73 -26.78 20.13
CA SER A 107 5.94 -27.29 19.51
C SER A 107 6.35 -26.43 18.33
N GLY A 108 7.63 -26.12 18.26
CA GLY A 108 8.16 -25.43 17.08
C GLY A 108 7.98 -26.24 15.78
N ALA A 109 7.79 -27.56 15.86
CA ALA A 109 7.51 -28.41 14.69
C ALA A 109 6.24 -28.01 13.94
N ASP A 110 5.28 -27.38 14.63
CA ASP A 110 4.00 -26.96 14.05
C ASP A 110 4.12 -25.63 13.29
N VAL A 111 5.16 -24.84 13.55
CA VAL A 111 5.33 -23.47 13.01
C VAL A 111 5.28 -23.43 11.47
N PRO A 112 5.96 -24.31 10.71
CA PRO A 112 5.90 -24.25 9.25
C PRO A 112 4.48 -24.37 8.68
N GLU A 113 3.64 -25.23 9.28
CA GLU A 113 2.24 -25.42 8.87
C GLU A 113 1.40 -24.19 9.23
N ARG A 114 1.62 -23.57 10.39
CA ARG A 114 0.97 -22.30 10.77
C ARG A 114 1.34 -21.16 9.83
N LEU A 115 2.61 -21.07 9.44
CA LEU A 115 3.08 -20.03 8.52
C LEU A 115 2.52 -20.23 7.11
N GLU A 116 2.17 -21.45 6.71
CA GLU A 116 1.44 -21.68 5.46
C GLU A 116 0.01 -21.15 5.51
N VAL A 117 -0.69 -21.35 6.62
CA VAL A 117 -2.02 -20.76 6.83
C VAL A 117 -1.94 -19.23 6.80
N PHE A 118 -0.96 -18.65 7.52
CA PHE A 118 -0.69 -17.22 7.50
C PHE A 118 -0.46 -16.69 6.08
N GLU A 119 0.41 -17.33 5.29
CA GLU A 119 0.69 -16.89 3.92
C GLU A 119 -0.58 -16.94 3.06
N ARG A 120 -1.44 -17.95 3.22
CA ARG A 120 -2.70 -18.05 2.47
C ARG A 120 -3.68 -16.93 2.80
N ILE A 121 -3.77 -16.53 4.07
CA ILE A 121 -4.62 -15.41 4.50
C ILE A 121 -4.09 -14.09 3.95
N ARG A 122 -2.78 -13.84 4.15
CA ARG A 122 -2.21 -12.49 3.97
C ARG A 122 -1.69 -12.20 2.58
N ARG A 123 -1.06 -13.18 1.92
CA ARG A 123 -0.36 -12.94 0.65
C ARG A 123 -1.29 -12.38 -0.40
N ASN A 124 -2.46 -12.99 -0.56
CA ASN A 124 -3.41 -12.57 -1.59
C ASN A 124 -3.97 -11.18 -1.32
N ARG A 125 -4.42 -10.91 -0.08
CA ARG A 125 -4.98 -9.61 0.29
C ARG A 125 -3.95 -8.48 0.16
N ALA A 126 -2.79 -8.61 0.79
CA ALA A 126 -1.77 -7.57 0.74
C ALA A 126 -1.22 -7.35 -0.67
N SER A 127 -1.16 -8.40 -1.51
CA SER A 127 -0.75 -8.26 -2.91
C SER A 127 -1.76 -7.45 -3.72
N ALA A 128 -3.06 -7.68 -3.51
CA ALA A 128 -4.11 -6.87 -4.13
C ALA A 128 -4.02 -5.41 -3.69
N VAL A 129 -3.88 -5.16 -2.38
CA VAL A 129 -3.69 -3.80 -1.83
C VAL A 129 -2.43 -3.13 -2.38
N THR A 130 -1.32 -3.86 -2.50
CA THR A 130 -0.09 -3.37 -3.13
C THR A 130 -0.35 -2.92 -4.57
N ILE A 131 -1.09 -3.71 -5.34
CA ILE A 131 -1.45 -3.39 -6.73
C ILE A 131 -2.35 -2.15 -6.79
N PHE A 132 -3.34 -2.04 -5.89
CA PHE A 132 -4.21 -0.87 -5.81
C PHE A 132 -3.46 0.40 -5.39
N SER A 133 -2.54 0.28 -4.43
CA SER A 133 -1.73 1.41 -3.95
C SER A 133 -0.71 1.87 -5.00
N ASN A 134 -0.15 0.96 -5.77
CA ASN A 134 0.88 1.26 -6.80
C ASN A 134 0.28 1.72 -8.13
N ALA A 135 -1.04 1.65 -8.28
CA ALA A 135 -1.76 2.13 -9.44
C ALA A 135 -1.47 3.61 -9.70
N ALA A 136 -0.95 3.92 -10.90
CA ALA A 136 -1.16 5.25 -11.46
C ALA A 136 -2.67 5.41 -11.67
N GLN A 137 -3.23 6.56 -11.27
CA GLN A 137 -4.69 6.76 -11.26
C GLN A 137 -5.35 6.63 -12.67
N ASP A 138 -4.55 6.51 -13.74
CA ASP A 138 -4.98 6.41 -15.15
C ASP A 138 -5.07 4.98 -15.73
N GLU A 139 -4.81 3.89 -14.98
CA GLU A 139 -4.73 2.52 -15.53
C GLU A 139 -5.68 1.48 -14.87
N ALA A 140 -6.92 1.89 -14.54
CA ALA A 140 -7.99 1.10 -13.91
C ALA A 140 -8.08 -0.39 -14.31
N GLU A 141 -8.16 -0.69 -15.62
CA GLU A 141 -8.41 -2.05 -16.10
C GLU A 141 -7.22 -3.00 -15.88
N LYS A 142 -5.98 -2.48 -16.04
CA LYS A 142 -4.76 -3.26 -15.80
C LYS A 142 -4.60 -3.61 -14.32
N ILE A 143 -5.05 -2.71 -13.44
CA ILE A 143 -5.05 -2.92 -11.99
C ILE A 143 -6.01 -4.05 -11.63
N ARG A 144 -7.22 -4.06 -12.21
CA ARG A 144 -8.22 -5.11 -11.99
C ARG A 144 -7.70 -6.47 -12.45
N GLU A 145 -7.13 -6.54 -13.65
CA GLU A 145 -6.53 -7.77 -14.17
C GLU A 145 -5.39 -8.27 -13.26
N ALA A 146 -4.49 -7.37 -12.83
CA ALA A 146 -3.38 -7.74 -11.96
C ALA A 146 -3.86 -8.21 -10.57
N ALA A 147 -4.85 -7.54 -9.98
CA ALA A 147 -5.42 -7.89 -8.68
C ALA A 147 -6.22 -9.20 -8.72
N SER A 148 -6.86 -9.53 -9.86
CA SER A 148 -7.65 -10.76 -10.05
C SER A 148 -6.84 -12.06 -9.86
N ARG A 149 -5.51 -11.97 -9.96
CA ARG A 149 -4.58 -13.08 -9.69
C ARG A 149 -4.52 -13.46 -8.20
N PHE A 150 -4.96 -12.56 -7.33
CA PHE A 150 -4.84 -12.71 -5.88
C PHE A 150 -6.20 -12.79 -5.20
N VAL A 151 -7.18 -12.02 -5.66
CA VAL A 151 -8.54 -12.02 -5.09
C VAL A 151 -9.59 -12.26 -6.18
N PRO A 152 -10.68 -12.98 -5.87
CA PRO A 152 -11.81 -13.15 -6.78
C PRO A 152 -12.34 -11.81 -7.34
N ALA A 153 -12.73 -11.80 -8.61
CA ALA A 153 -13.08 -10.58 -9.34
C ALA A 153 -14.34 -9.86 -8.82
N ASP A 154 -15.21 -10.56 -8.09
CA ASP A 154 -16.38 -10.06 -7.39
C ASP A 154 -16.01 -9.33 -6.07
N ARG A 155 -14.84 -9.63 -5.51
CA ARG A 155 -14.29 -8.92 -4.33
C ARG A 155 -13.42 -7.72 -4.69
N ILE A 156 -13.13 -7.53 -5.98
CA ILE A 156 -12.45 -6.34 -6.48
C ILE A 156 -13.54 -5.29 -6.76
N PRO A 157 -13.43 -4.06 -6.23
CA PRO A 157 -14.43 -3.03 -6.48
C PRO A 157 -14.67 -2.84 -7.98
N SER A 158 -15.94 -2.93 -8.38
CA SER A 158 -16.36 -3.20 -9.77
C SER A 158 -16.48 -1.99 -10.68
N GLU A 159 -16.50 -0.76 -10.14
CA GLU A 159 -16.74 0.44 -10.94
C GLU A 159 -15.55 1.40 -10.87
N PHE A 160 -15.01 1.72 -12.04
CA PHE A 160 -14.33 2.97 -12.35
C PHE A 160 -15.22 3.66 -13.40
N SER A 161 -16.40 4.14 -13.00
CA SER A 161 -17.28 4.82 -13.94
C SER A 161 -16.66 6.17 -14.31
N SER A 162 -16.46 6.41 -15.60
CA SER A 162 -16.13 7.73 -16.10
C SER A 162 -17.36 8.63 -15.95
N ILE A 163 -17.32 9.61 -15.05
CA ILE A 163 -18.28 10.72 -15.12
C ILE A 163 -17.93 11.53 -16.36
N ASP A 164 -18.85 11.58 -17.33
CA ASP A 164 -18.75 12.50 -18.47
C ASP A 164 -19.11 13.91 -17.98
N THR A 165 -18.09 14.71 -17.67
CA THR A 165 -18.22 16.11 -17.26
C THR A 165 -18.47 17.06 -18.43
N GLY A 166 -18.56 16.55 -19.67
CA GLY A 166 -18.73 17.38 -20.88
C GLY A 166 -17.50 18.21 -21.26
N ASP A 167 -16.43 18.18 -20.46
CA ASP A 167 -15.17 18.87 -20.70
C ASP A 167 -14.10 17.84 -21.12
N LYS A 168 -13.70 17.86 -22.39
CA LYS A 168 -12.74 16.89 -22.96
C LYS A 168 -11.36 16.95 -22.30
N GLU A 169 -11.01 18.06 -21.65
CA GLU A 169 -9.75 18.26 -20.93
C GLU A 169 -9.82 17.88 -19.44
N HIS A 170 -11.03 17.65 -18.92
CA HIS A 170 -11.29 17.36 -17.50
C HIS A 170 -11.85 15.94 -17.28
N ARG A 171 -11.44 15.00 -18.12
CA ARG A 171 -11.67 13.56 -17.91
C ARG A 171 -10.73 13.06 -16.80
N ARG A 172 -10.84 13.64 -15.60
CA ARG A 172 -9.97 13.33 -14.46
C ARG A 172 -10.61 12.27 -13.58
N LEU A 173 -9.94 11.11 -13.54
CA LEU A 173 -9.48 10.48 -12.30
C LEU A 173 -10.53 10.37 -11.19
N LEU A 174 -11.60 9.61 -11.44
CA LEU A 174 -12.34 9.04 -10.33
C LEU A 174 -11.55 7.84 -9.86
N THR A 175 -10.92 8.00 -8.71
CA THR A 175 -10.30 6.90 -7.96
C THR A 175 -11.36 5.81 -7.73
N LEU A 176 -10.93 4.55 -7.51
CA LEU A 176 -11.80 3.42 -7.12
C LEU A 176 -12.87 3.82 -6.09
N GLU A 177 -12.45 4.63 -5.12
CA GLU A 177 -13.28 5.22 -4.06
C GLU A 177 -14.47 6.01 -4.60
N ALA A 178 -14.32 6.77 -5.68
CA ALA A 178 -15.39 7.65 -6.16
C ALA A 178 -16.43 6.91 -7.01
N ALA A 179 -16.11 5.73 -7.53
CA ALA A 179 -17.00 4.95 -8.39
C ALA A 179 -17.64 3.74 -7.68
N ASN A 180 -16.99 3.15 -6.67
CA ASN A 180 -17.65 2.24 -5.72
C ASN A 180 -17.11 2.47 -4.29
N PRO A 181 -17.58 3.53 -3.61
CA PRO A 181 -17.07 3.90 -2.28
C PRO A 181 -17.30 2.81 -1.23
N GLU A 182 -18.48 2.17 -1.23
CA GLU A 182 -18.80 1.11 -0.27
C GLU A 182 -17.93 -0.12 -0.50
N GLY A 183 -17.83 -0.65 -1.72
CA GLY A 183 -16.98 -1.80 -2.00
C GLY A 183 -15.49 -1.52 -1.79
N PHE A 184 -15.03 -0.29 -2.05
CA PHE A 184 -13.69 0.13 -1.69
C PHE A 184 -13.49 0.14 -0.18
N TYR A 185 -14.43 0.72 0.58
CA TYR A 185 -14.37 0.81 2.02
C TYR A 185 -14.41 -0.57 2.68
N ASP A 186 -15.34 -1.42 2.29
CA ASP A 186 -15.49 -2.78 2.80
C ASP A 186 -14.21 -3.60 2.57
N PHE A 187 -13.62 -3.47 1.38
CA PHE A 187 -12.38 -4.17 1.08
C PHE A 187 -11.19 -3.64 1.89
N HIS A 188 -11.07 -2.32 2.09
CA HIS A 188 -9.86 -1.73 2.69
C HIS A 188 -9.93 -1.59 4.21
N PHE A 189 -11.11 -1.32 4.78
CA PHE A 189 -11.27 -0.86 6.15
C PHE A 189 -12.21 -1.72 7.01
N ASP A 190 -13.21 -2.40 6.42
CA ASP A 190 -14.16 -3.25 7.17
C ASP A 190 -13.78 -4.75 7.19
N TYR A 191 -12.55 -5.07 6.78
CA TYR A 191 -12.07 -6.46 6.75
C TYR A 191 -11.65 -6.94 8.15
N ASP A 192 -12.37 -7.94 8.67
CA ASP A 192 -12.02 -8.61 9.92
C ASP A 192 -10.95 -9.68 9.71
N ILE A 193 -9.70 -9.30 9.97
CA ILE A 193 -8.55 -10.22 9.87
C ILE A 193 -8.59 -11.33 10.93
N ILE A 194 -9.22 -11.12 12.10
CA ILE A 194 -9.31 -12.14 13.14
C ILE A 194 -10.28 -13.22 12.70
N GLU A 195 -11.46 -12.83 12.23
CA GLU A 195 -12.47 -13.77 11.73
C GLU A 195 -11.91 -14.60 10.57
N ASP A 196 -11.29 -13.95 9.57
CA ASP A 196 -10.74 -14.67 8.41
C ASP A 196 -9.59 -15.61 8.82
N SER A 197 -8.74 -15.18 9.75
CA SER A 197 -7.65 -16.03 10.27
C SER A 197 -8.18 -17.24 11.04
N VAL A 198 -9.18 -17.06 11.91
CA VAL A 198 -9.84 -18.15 12.64
C VAL A 198 -10.50 -19.13 11.68
N LYS A 199 -11.19 -18.62 10.65
CA LYS A 199 -11.82 -19.44 9.60
C LYS A 199 -10.78 -20.31 8.89
N HIS A 200 -9.66 -19.75 8.46
CA HIS A 200 -8.59 -20.49 7.81
C HIS A 200 -7.94 -21.51 8.77
N MET A 201 -7.72 -21.14 10.03
CA MET A 201 -7.19 -22.06 11.04
C MET A 201 -8.12 -23.24 11.31
N ARG A 202 -9.44 -23.05 11.21
CA ARG A 202 -10.42 -24.15 11.32
C ARG A 202 -10.39 -25.12 10.14
N THR A 203 -9.91 -24.69 8.96
CA THR A 203 -9.67 -25.63 7.85
C THR A 203 -8.52 -26.58 8.14
N LEU A 204 -7.54 -26.15 8.94
CA LEU A 204 -6.42 -26.96 9.37
C LEU A 204 -6.76 -27.79 10.63
N HIS A 205 -7.40 -27.18 11.62
CA HIS A 205 -7.88 -27.86 12.82
C HIS A 205 -9.31 -27.44 13.12
N ALA A 206 -10.28 -28.31 12.85
CA ALA A 206 -11.70 -28.02 13.03
C ALA A 206 -12.06 -27.51 14.44
N GLY A 207 -11.34 -27.96 15.48
CA GLY A 207 -11.51 -27.53 16.87
C GLY A 207 -10.77 -26.26 17.27
N PHE A 208 -10.14 -25.54 16.33
CA PHE A 208 -9.36 -24.34 16.65
C PHE A 208 -10.24 -23.28 17.33
N LYS A 209 -9.77 -22.83 18.50
CA LYS A 209 -10.33 -21.72 19.26
C LYS A 209 -9.21 -20.76 19.65
N LEU A 210 -9.48 -19.49 19.43
CA LEU A 210 -8.64 -18.41 19.90
C LEU A 210 -8.91 -18.22 21.41
N PRO A 211 -7.87 -18.02 22.25
CA PRO A 211 -8.08 -17.72 23.66
C PRO A 211 -8.86 -16.41 23.85
N ASP A 212 -9.75 -16.36 24.84
CA ASP A 212 -10.51 -15.15 25.18
C ASP A 212 -9.59 -13.97 25.58
N SER A 213 -8.36 -14.29 26.00
CA SER A 213 -7.31 -13.34 26.35
C SER A 213 -6.49 -12.84 25.16
N PHE A 214 -6.79 -13.25 23.92
CA PHE A 214 -5.94 -12.96 22.76
C PHE A 214 -5.69 -11.47 22.52
N LEU A 215 -6.72 -10.63 22.66
CA LEU A 215 -6.60 -9.18 22.53
C LEU A 215 -6.38 -8.47 23.87
N GLN A 216 -6.32 -9.21 24.97
CA GLN A 216 -6.13 -8.62 26.29
C GLN A 216 -4.66 -8.29 26.47
N CYS A 217 -4.37 -7.04 26.85
CA CYS A 217 -3.04 -6.65 27.27
C CYS A 217 -2.64 -7.49 28.48
N GLN A 218 -1.61 -8.33 28.32
CA GLN A 218 -1.05 -9.10 29.42
C GLN A 218 -0.26 -8.14 30.31
N VAL A 219 -0.94 -7.47 31.24
CA VAL A 219 -0.28 -6.64 32.25
C VAL A 219 0.47 -7.60 33.17
N SER A 220 1.79 -7.64 33.02
CA SER A 220 2.66 -8.40 33.92
C SER A 220 2.66 -7.67 35.27
N ASN A 221 2.16 -8.32 36.32
CA ASN A 221 2.43 -7.91 37.71
C ASN A 221 3.82 -8.39 38.12
#